data_AF-A0A662RY96-F1
#
_entry.id   AF-A0A662RY96-F1
#
_cell.length_a   1.000
_cell.length_b   1.000
_cell.length_c   1.000
_cell.angle_alpha   90.00
_cell.angle_beta   90.00
_cell.angle_gamma   90.00
#
_symmetry.space_group_name_H-M   'P 1'
#
loop_
_entity.id
_entity.type
_entity.pdbx_description
1 polymer ?
#
loop_
_entity_poly.entity_id
_entity_poly.type
_entity_poly.pdbx_seq_one_letter_code
_entity_poly.pdbx_strand_id
1 'polypeptide(L)'
;MWLIRTDILTAFQNEEIRSSIPRYISVVKDKLPALFLIASRFPVDRPLEVEEEELWLLHDELMNDFWEFVDCFDSLNLPAKPPYSLLDLKADIARRILTSCRLCERRCLVDRTKGELGACRIGEKPRVSTYFIHMGEEAPISPSGTIFFSSCNFRCVFCQNWDISQNPKSGELVSPADLSNMFISLRREGARNINLVGGEPTPNIPAILDALRQTDINVPIIWNSNMYLTVESMKLLMGLVDLWLPDFKYWDEGHALKLSGIPNYTKVVKRNLEMAYQARGEMIIRHLVLPNHVECCTKPILRWIAENLPKALVNVMAQY
;
A
#
# COMPACT_ATOMS: atom_id res chain seq x y z
N MET A 1 -7.13 -8.18 29.00
CA MET A 1 -5.74 -8.64 29.16
C MET A 1 -5.35 -9.32 27.85
N TRP A 2 -4.80 -8.56 26.90
CA TRP A 2 -4.27 -9.16 25.67
C TRP A 2 -3.16 -10.11 26.10
N LEU A 3 -3.39 -11.43 25.97
CA LEU A 3 -2.34 -12.42 26.19
C LEU A 3 -1.11 -11.97 25.40
N ILE A 4 0.05 -12.00 26.05
CA ILE A 4 1.33 -11.67 25.44
C ILE A 4 1.47 -12.55 24.19
N ARG A 5 1.30 -11.96 23.01
CA ARG A 5 1.60 -12.57 21.71
C ARG A 5 3.12 -12.70 21.62
N THR A 6 3.66 -13.77 22.19
CA THR A 6 5.11 -14.02 22.29
C THR A 6 5.75 -14.10 20.91
N ASP A 7 5.01 -14.58 19.92
CA ASP A 7 5.39 -14.59 18.51
C ASP A 7 5.73 -13.19 17.99
N ILE A 8 5.02 -12.14 18.42
CA ILE A 8 5.34 -10.75 18.07
C ILE A 8 6.74 -10.36 18.60
N LEU A 9 7.07 -10.76 19.82
CA LEU A 9 8.34 -10.40 20.47
C LEU A 9 9.53 -11.09 19.79
N THR A 10 9.34 -12.32 19.33
CA THR A 10 10.39 -13.14 18.71
C THR A 10 10.38 -13.11 17.18
N ALA A 11 9.41 -12.45 16.53
CA ALA A 11 9.27 -12.46 15.07
C ALA A 11 10.57 -12.08 14.34
N PHE A 12 11.26 -11.04 14.80
CA PHE A 12 12.53 -10.59 14.20
C PHE A 12 13.74 -11.46 14.54
N GLN A 13 13.57 -12.55 15.30
CA GLN A 13 14.61 -13.56 15.54
C GLN A 13 14.52 -14.70 14.52
N ASN A 14 13.36 -14.88 13.88
CA ASN A 14 13.18 -15.88 12.83
C ASN A 14 14.03 -15.51 11.61
N GLU A 15 14.85 -16.45 11.15
CA GLU A 15 15.81 -16.24 10.06
C GLU A 15 15.13 -16.00 8.72
N GLU A 16 14.06 -16.74 8.41
CA GLU A 16 13.26 -16.57 7.19
C GLU A 16 12.70 -15.15 7.12
N ILE A 17 12.03 -14.69 8.20
CA ILE A 17 11.52 -13.31 8.31
C ILE A 17 12.64 -12.29 8.12
N ARG A 18 13.77 -12.45 8.81
CA ARG A 18 14.89 -11.52 8.69
C ARG A 18 15.47 -11.45 7.29
N SER A 19 15.49 -12.57 6.58
CA SER A 19 16.06 -12.66 5.23
C SER A 19 15.09 -12.15 4.15
N SER A 20 13.78 -12.27 4.39
CA SER A 20 12.72 -11.84 3.47
C SER A 20 12.36 -10.36 3.58
N ILE A 21 12.41 -9.78 4.78
CA ILE A 21 12.01 -8.38 5.02
C ILE A 21 13.08 -7.53 5.78
N PRO A 22 14.37 -7.60 5.39
CA PRO A 22 15.48 -6.99 6.16
C PRO A 22 15.41 -5.45 6.25
N ARG A 23 15.02 -4.76 5.19
CA ARG A 23 14.92 -3.31 5.16
C ARG A 23 13.77 -2.84 6.05
N TYR A 24 12.58 -3.45 5.93
CA TYR A 24 11.44 -3.16 6.80
C TYR A 24 11.85 -3.26 8.28
N ILE A 25 12.52 -4.35 8.68
CA ILE A 25 13.00 -4.53 10.06
C ILE A 25 13.96 -3.42 10.48
N SER A 26 14.81 -2.96 9.56
CA SER A 26 15.78 -1.90 9.82
C SER A 26 15.10 -0.54 10.00
N VAL A 27 14.03 -0.25 9.24
CA VAL A 27 13.24 0.97 9.40
C VAL A 27 12.42 0.91 10.70
N VAL A 28 11.79 -0.22 11.03
CA VAL A 28 11.07 -0.41 12.31
C VAL A 28 11.97 -0.09 13.52
N LYS A 29 13.25 -0.48 13.43
CA LYS A 29 14.28 -0.29 14.46
C LYS A 29 15.01 1.05 14.38
N ASP A 30 14.53 1.99 13.56
CA ASP A 30 15.13 3.32 13.39
C ASP A 30 16.61 3.28 12.99
N LYS A 31 17.01 2.25 12.22
CA LYS A 31 18.36 2.15 11.65
C LYS A 31 18.45 2.77 10.26
N LEU A 32 17.37 2.66 9.49
CA LEU A 32 17.25 3.23 8.16
C LEU A 32 16.02 4.14 8.07
N PRO A 33 16.06 5.17 7.22
CA PRO A 33 14.88 5.98 6.97
C PRO A 33 13.86 5.23 6.12
N ALA A 34 12.58 5.45 6.41
CA ALA A 34 11.47 4.98 5.61
C ALA A 34 11.58 5.50 4.17
N LEU A 35 11.15 4.69 3.20
CA LEU A 35 11.32 5.01 1.78
C LEU A 35 10.69 6.34 1.38
N PHE A 36 9.50 6.67 1.91
CA PHE A 36 8.86 7.97 1.62
C PHE A 36 9.68 9.17 2.11
N LEU A 37 10.43 9.03 3.22
CA LEU A 37 11.32 10.08 3.70
C LEU A 37 12.47 10.27 2.72
N ILE A 38 13.07 9.19 2.22
CA ILE A 38 14.12 9.28 1.19
C ILE A 38 13.56 9.93 -0.08
N ALA A 39 12.38 9.51 -0.55
CA ALA A 39 11.73 10.08 -1.73
C ALA A 39 11.43 11.57 -1.59
N SER A 40 11.10 12.04 -0.38
CA SER A 40 10.91 13.47 -0.10
C SER A 40 12.21 14.28 -0.03
N ARG A 41 13.37 13.61 -0.12
CA ARG A 41 14.70 14.22 -0.16
C ARG A 41 15.41 14.07 -1.50
N PHE A 42 14.92 13.19 -2.36
CA PHE A 42 15.46 12.99 -3.70
C PHE A 42 15.06 14.17 -4.59
N PRO A 43 16.01 14.99 -5.08
CA PRO A 43 15.71 16.23 -5.79
C PRO A 43 15.10 15.99 -7.17
N VAL A 44 14.25 16.94 -7.58
CA VAL A 44 13.74 17.06 -8.94
C VAL A 44 14.12 18.44 -9.45
N ASP A 45 14.96 18.50 -10.48
CA ASP A 45 15.65 19.73 -10.91
C ASP A 45 14.79 20.71 -11.72
N ARG A 46 13.47 20.46 -11.83
CA ARG A 46 12.55 21.30 -12.61
C ARG A 46 11.19 21.45 -11.92
N PRO A 47 10.50 22.60 -12.11
CA PRO A 47 9.12 22.78 -11.66
C PRO A 47 8.18 21.75 -12.28
N LEU A 48 7.09 21.44 -11.57
CA LEU A 48 6.09 20.44 -11.95
C LEU A 48 4.95 20.99 -12.84
N GLU A 49 5.11 22.22 -13.35
CA GLU A 49 4.12 22.94 -14.17
C GLU A 49 4.18 22.53 -15.66
N VAL A 50 4.26 21.23 -15.93
CA VAL A 50 4.25 20.65 -17.29
C VAL A 50 3.06 19.71 -17.47
N GLU A 51 2.83 19.16 -18.66
CA GLU A 51 1.76 18.19 -18.91
C GLU A 51 1.98 16.84 -18.20
N GLU A 52 0.92 16.06 -17.98
CA GLU A 52 1.02 14.83 -17.19
C GLU A 52 1.94 13.78 -17.85
N GLU A 53 1.93 13.69 -19.17
CA GLU A 53 2.81 12.79 -19.93
C GLU A 53 4.29 13.09 -19.66
N GLU A 54 4.67 14.36 -19.58
CA GLU A 54 6.04 14.78 -19.28
C GLU A 54 6.44 14.45 -17.84
N LEU A 55 5.51 14.56 -16.88
CA LEU A 55 5.74 14.16 -15.50
C LEU A 55 5.98 12.65 -15.39
N TRP A 56 5.30 11.83 -16.18
CA TRP A 56 5.54 10.39 -16.21
C TRP A 56 6.89 10.02 -16.81
N LEU A 57 7.32 10.71 -17.87
CA LEU A 57 8.66 10.52 -18.44
C LEU A 57 9.74 10.87 -17.41
N LEU A 58 9.60 12.02 -16.75
CA LEU A 58 10.49 12.43 -15.68
C LEU A 58 10.49 11.41 -14.53
N HIS A 59 9.33 10.94 -14.10
CA HIS A 59 9.23 9.92 -13.06
C HIS A 59 10.06 8.68 -13.43
N ASP A 60 9.87 8.17 -14.65
CA ASP A 60 10.54 6.94 -15.09
C ASP A 60 12.06 7.12 -15.23
N GLU A 61 12.53 8.28 -15.69
CA GLU A 61 13.95 8.64 -15.75
C GLU A 61 14.60 8.61 -14.35
N LEU A 62 13.92 9.18 -13.35
CA LEU A 62 14.46 9.34 -11.99
C LEU A 62 14.48 8.05 -11.16
N MET A 63 13.69 7.03 -11.51
CA MET A 63 13.53 5.86 -10.63
C MET A 63 14.82 5.04 -10.47
N ASN A 64 15.69 4.98 -11.47
CA ASN A 64 16.97 4.26 -11.35
C ASN A 64 17.90 4.98 -10.36
N ASP A 65 18.11 6.28 -10.57
CA ASP A 65 18.92 7.15 -9.72
C ASP A 65 18.38 7.20 -8.28
N PHE A 66 17.04 7.13 -8.12
CA PHE A 66 16.41 7.04 -6.81
C PHE A 66 16.83 5.78 -6.05
N TRP A 67 16.93 4.62 -6.70
CA TRP A 67 17.36 3.40 -6.02
C TRP A 67 18.84 3.44 -5.64
N GLU A 68 19.69 4.04 -6.47
CA GLU A 68 21.09 4.29 -6.09
C GLU A 68 21.18 5.23 -4.88
N PHE A 69 20.33 6.26 -4.85
CA PHE A 69 20.23 7.17 -3.71
C PHE A 69 19.74 6.46 -2.43
N VAL A 70 18.77 5.55 -2.53
CA VAL A 70 18.31 4.71 -1.40
C VAL A 70 19.46 3.87 -0.83
N ASP A 71 20.35 3.35 -1.68
CA ASP A 71 21.48 2.51 -1.29
C ASP A 71 22.60 3.32 -0.58
N CYS A 72 22.59 4.65 -0.68
CA CYS A 72 23.53 5.52 0.05
C CYS A 72 23.22 5.67 1.54
N PHE A 73 22.04 5.25 2.02
CA PHE A 73 21.65 5.43 3.42
C PHE A 73 21.98 4.21 4.27
N ASP A 74 22.79 4.44 5.31
CA ASP A 74 23.14 3.47 6.37
C ASP A 74 22.65 3.91 7.77
N SER A 75 22.06 5.10 7.86
CA SER A 75 21.65 5.79 9.08
C SER A 75 20.47 6.73 8.80
N LEU A 76 19.91 7.35 9.84
CA LEU A 76 18.78 8.30 9.71
C LEU A 76 19.18 9.71 9.25
N ASN A 77 20.42 9.91 8.82
CA ASN A 77 20.90 11.22 8.40
C ASN A 77 20.36 11.56 7.01
N LEU A 78 19.23 12.27 6.98
CA LEU A 78 18.60 12.74 5.75
C LEU A 78 19.15 14.12 5.35
N PRO A 79 19.40 14.39 4.05
CA PRO A 79 19.71 15.74 3.61
C PRO A 79 18.49 16.66 3.76
N ALA A 80 18.71 17.96 3.56
CA ALA A 80 17.63 18.94 3.58
C ALA A 80 16.60 18.65 2.48
N LYS A 81 15.33 19.02 2.71
CA LYS A 81 14.29 18.91 1.69
C LYS A 81 14.65 19.83 0.50
N PRO A 82 14.71 19.31 -0.73
CA PRO A 82 14.85 20.15 -1.91
C PRO A 82 13.55 20.95 -2.16
N PRO A 83 13.57 21.97 -3.03
CA PRO A 83 12.36 22.70 -3.40
C PRO A 83 11.28 21.81 -4.03
N TYR A 84 11.69 20.83 -4.83
CA TYR A 84 10.84 19.80 -5.40
C TYR A 84 11.52 18.44 -5.22
N SER A 85 10.76 17.46 -4.76
CA SER A 85 11.22 16.09 -4.54
C SER A 85 10.48 15.07 -5.40
N LEU A 86 10.99 13.84 -5.46
CA LEU A 86 10.29 12.72 -6.12
C LEU A 86 8.91 12.48 -5.49
N LEU A 87 8.76 12.69 -4.18
CA LEU A 87 7.45 12.59 -3.52
C LEU A 87 6.50 13.71 -3.99
N ASP A 88 6.98 14.93 -4.20
CA ASP A 88 6.16 16.03 -4.76
C ASP A 88 5.72 15.73 -6.19
N LEU A 89 6.63 15.22 -7.03
CA LEU A 89 6.33 14.77 -8.40
C LEU A 89 5.21 13.72 -8.41
N LYS A 90 5.35 12.66 -7.59
CA LYS A 90 4.34 11.60 -7.49
C LYS A 90 3.01 12.14 -6.98
N ALA A 91 3.01 13.06 -6.00
CA ALA A 91 1.78 13.66 -5.49
C ALA A 91 1.07 14.54 -6.54
N ASP A 92 1.81 15.28 -7.37
CA ASP A 92 1.24 16.07 -8.46
C ASP A 92 0.57 15.17 -9.52
N ILE A 93 1.27 14.14 -9.98
CA ILE A 93 0.72 13.13 -10.90
C ILE A 93 -0.55 12.50 -10.31
N ALA A 94 -0.52 12.11 -9.03
CA ALA A 94 -1.65 11.50 -8.35
C ALA A 94 -2.90 12.42 -8.32
N ARG A 95 -2.70 13.73 -8.12
CA ARG A 95 -3.79 14.72 -8.18
C ARG A 95 -4.35 14.86 -9.61
N ARG A 96 -3.51 14.88 -10.64
CA ARG A 96 -3.96 14.93 -12.05
C ARG A 96 -4.78 13.72 -12.45
N ILE A 97 -4.41 12.53 -11.97
CA ILE A 97 -5.19 11.30 -12.19
C ILE A 97 -6.65 11.44 -11.69
N LEU A 98 -6.95 12.30 -10.71
CA LEU A 98 -8.31 12.46 -10.19
C LEU A 98 -9.30 13.08 -11.19
N THR A 99 -8.81 13.86 -12.17
CA THR A 99 -9.66 14.51 -13.18
C THR A 99 -10.20 13.50 -14.21
N SER A 100 -9.51 12.37 -14.36
CA SER A 100 -9.94 11.21 -15.16
C SER A 100 -9.47 9.95 -14.45
N CYS A 101 -10.25 9.54 -13.45
CA CYS A 101 -9.83 8.57 -12.44
C CYS A 101 -9.45 7.21 -13.05
N ARG A 102 -8.15 6.91 -12.94
CA ARG A 102 -7.50 5.66 -13.36
C ARG A 102 -6.60 5.06 -12.29
N LEU A 103 -6.95 5.26 -11.02
CA LEU A 103 -6.18 4.70 -9.90
C LEU A 103 -6.26 3.16 -9.83
N CYS A 104 -7.37 2.58 -10.27
CA CYS A 104 -7.55 1.12 -10.29
C CYS A 104 -8.03 0.63 -11.65
N GLU A 105 -7.89 -0.67 -11.90
CA GLU A 105 -8.25 -1.29 -13.20
C GLU A 105 -9.77 -1.38 -13.44
N ARG A 106 -10.58 -0.70 -12.61
CA ARG A 106 -11.95 -0.33 -12.97
C ARG A 106 -11.98 0.77 -14.04
N ARG A 107 -10.93 1.61 -14.10
CA ARG A 107 -10.77 2.75 -15.03
C ARG A 107 -12.10 3.48 -15.28
N CYS A 108 -12.69 4.01 -14.21
CA CYS A 108 -14.01 4.65 -14.29
C CYS A 108 -13.98 5.99 -15.02
N LEU A 109 -12.80 6.63 -15.15
CA LEU A 109 -12.58 7.89 -15.88
C LEU A 109 -13.44 9.08 -15.39
N VAL A 110 -14.09 8.94 -14.23
CA VAL A 110 -14.83 10.02 -13.59
C VAL A 110 -13.91 11.12 -13.10
N ASP A 111 -14.42 12.33 -13.08
CA ASP A 111 -13.76 13.50 -12.54
C ASP A 111 -14.11 13.68 -11.06
N ARG A 112 -13.26 13.13 -10.18
CA ARG A 112 -13.45 13.20 -8.72
C ARG A 112 -13.36 14.62 -8.19
N THR A 113 -12.67 15.52 -8.89
CA THR A 113 -12.52 16.94 -8.51
C THR A 113 -13.82 17.73 -8.72
N LYS A 114 -14.71 17.22 -9.57
CA LYS A 114 -16.07 17.76 -9.77
C LYS A 114 -17.14 17.05 -8.93
N GLY A 115 -16.72 16.18 -8.02
CA GLY A 115 -17.63 15.41 -7.15
C GLY A 115 -18.23 14.17 -7.80
N GLU A 116 -17.76 13.76 -9.00
CA GLU A 116 -18.19 12.51 -9.61
C GLU A 116 -17.66 11.30 -8.85
N LEU A 117 -18.45 10.22 -8.85
CA LEU A 117 -18.15 9.01 -8.08
C LEU A 117 -18.03 7.79 -8.99
N GLY A 118 -16.90 7.08 -8.90
CA GLY A 118 -16.67 5.83 -9.61
C GLY A 118 -17.17 4.61 -8.84
N ALA A 119 -16.74 3.42 -9.26
CA ALA A 119 -17.14 2.15 -8.64
C ALA A 119 -16.78 2.06 -7.14
N CYS A 120 -15.69 2.70 -6.71
CA CYS A 120 -15.30 2.75 -5.30
C CYS A 120 -16.12 3.75 -4.48
N ARG A 121 -16.88 4.67 -5.10
CA ARG A 121 -17.71 5.69 -4.42
C ARG A 121 -16.94 6.63 -3.47
N ILE A 122 -15.63 6.78 -3.65
CA ILE A 122 -14.82 7.76 -2.92
C ILE A 122 -14.64 9.01 -3.80
N GLY A 123 -15.00 10.18 -3.25
CA GLY A 123 -14.81 11.50 -3.88
C GLY A 123 -13.38 12.00 -3.75
N GLU A 124 -13.10 13.29 -3.96
CA GLU A 124 -11.73 13.83 -3.88
C GLU A 124 -11.05 13.57 -2.52
N LYS A 125 -11.76 13.78 -1.41
CA LYS A 125 -11.25 13.60 -0.05
C LYS A 125 -11.50 12.19 0.46
N PRO A 126 -10.53 11.55 1.14
CA PRO A 126 -10.71 10.25 1.75
C PRO A 126 -11.62 10.32 2.97
N ARG A 127 -12.17 9.16 3.35
CA ARG A 127 -12.77 8.96 4.67
C ARG A 127 -12.01 7.89 5.44
N VAL A 128 -11.82 8.12 6.73
CA VAL A 128 -11.21 7.16 7.66
C VAL A 128 -12.29 6.70 8.63
N SER A 129 -12.58 5.39 8.60
CA SER A 129 -13.52 4.74 9.49
C SER A 129 -12.99 4.67 10.92
N THR A 130 -11.73 4.26 11.08
CA THR A 130 -11.05 4.19 12.36
C THR A 130 -9.53 4.11 12.16
N TYR A 131 -8.77 4.44 13.19
CA TYR A 131 -7.33 4.17 13.28
C TYR A 131 -6.95 3.76 14.71
N PHE A 132 -6.06 2.78 14.85
CA PHE A 132 -5.68 2.24 16.16
C PHE A 132 -4.42 1.36 16.09
N ILE A 133 -3.86 1.00 17.25
CA ILE A 133 -2.80 0.00 17.36
C ILE A 133 -3.40 -1.41 17.25
N HIS A 134 -3.19 -2.06 16.12
CA HIS A 134 -3.68 -3.41 15.84
C HIS A 134 -2.67 -4.48 16.27
N MET A 135 -3.09 -5.32 17.22
CA MET A 135 -2.30 -6.44 17.76
C MET A 135 -2.56 -7.79 17.06
N GLY A 136 -3.58 -7.85 16.21
CA GLY A 136 -4.00 -9.06 15.49
C GLY A 136 -3.41 -9.25 14.10
N GLU A 137 -2.48 -8.40 13.64
CA GLU A 137 -1.82 -8.59 12.34
C GLU A 137 -0.75 -9.71 12.43
N GLU A 138 -0.02 -9.99 11.35
CA GLU A 138 1.10 -10.94 11.38
C GLU A 138 2.15 -10.51 12.42
N ALA A 139 2.79 -11.51 13.04
CA ALA A 139 3.80 -11.32 14.07
C ALA A 139 4.93 -10.30 13.71
N PRO A 140 5.52 -10.30 12.50
CA PRO A 140 6.52 -9.30 12.13
C PRO A 140 6.00 -7.86 12.11
N ILE A 141 4.71 -7.65 11.84
CA ILE A 141 4.16 -6.30 11.65
C ILE A 141 3.34 -5.77 12.84
N SER A 142 2.96 -6.62 13.78
CA SER A 142 2.28 -6.18 15.02
C SER A 142 3.27 -5.68 16.08
N PRO A 143 2.97 -4.68 16.93
CA PRO A 143 1.83 -3.76 16.87
C PRO A 143 1.84 -2.93 15.59
N SER A 144 0.76 -2.96 14.82
CA SER A 144 0.62 -2.25 13.56
C SER A 144 -0.22 -1.00 13.77
N GLY A 145 0.23 0.15 13.26
CA GLY A 145 -0.55 1.39 13.29
C GLY A 145 -1.53 1.37 12.14
N THR A 146 -2.73 0.85 12.37
CA THR A 146 -3.67 0.53 11.30
C THR A 146 -4.63 1.68 11.06
N ILE A 147 -4.81 2.07 9.80
CA ILE A 147 -5.76 3.09 9.38
C ILE A 147 -6.73 2.46 8.39
N PHE A 148 -8.01 2.42 8.75
CA PHE A 148 -9.07 1.86 7.91
C PHE A 148 -9.75 2.95 7.08
N PHE A 149 -9.41 3.00 5.79
CA PHE A 149 -10.13 3.81 4.82
C PHE A 149 -11.51 3.24 4.51
N SER A 150 -12.47 4.12 4.26
CA SER A 150 -13.83 3.71 3.88
C SER A 150 -13.92 3.33 2.41
N SER A 151 -14.87 2.44 2.11
CA SER A 151 -15.14 1.91 0.77
C SER A 151 -14.01 1.12 0.11
N CYS A 152 -14.35 0.38 -0.95
CA CYS A 152 -13.44 -0.52 -1.67
C CYS A 152 -13.74 -0.47 -3.18
N ASN A 153 -12.77 -0.82 -4.02
CA ASN A 153 -12.99 -1.07 -5.45
C ASN A 153 -13.59 -2.48 -5.73
N PHE A 154 -13.64 -3.36 -4.72
CA PHE A 154 -14.24 -4.70 -4.75
C PHE A 154 -15.59 -4.73 -4.03
N ARG A 155 -16.38 -5.79 -4.28
CA ARG A 155 -17.60 -6.12 -3.53
C ARG A 155 -17.58 -7.59 -3.14
N CYS A 156 -16.60 -7.98 -2.32
CA CYS A 156 -16.46 -9.37 -1.87
C CYS A 156 -17.68 -9.78 -1.05
N VAL A 157 -18.32 -10.89 -1.42
CA VAL A 157 -19.47 -11.46 -0.69
C VAL A 157 -19.11 -11.97 0.71
N PHE A 158 -17.83 -12.18 0.97
CA PHE A 158 -17.26 -12.66 2.23
C PHE A 158 -16.46 -11.58 2.97
N CYS A 159 -16.65 -10.29 2.67
CA CYS A 159 -15.88 -9.23 3.31
C CYS A 159 -16.20 -9.17 4.81
N GLN A 160 -15.19 -9.42 5.65
CA GLN A 160 -15.32 -9.31 7.12
C GLN A 160 -15.65 -7.89 7.57
N ASN A 161 -15.10 -6.89 6.87
CA ASN A 161 -15.32 -5.47 7.12
C ASN A 161 -16.25 -4.88 6.05
N TRP A 162 -17.36 -5.57 5.72
CA TRP A 162 -18.30 -5.11 4.68
C TRP A 162 -18.97 -3.78 5.07
N ASP A 163 -19.18 -3.57 6.37
CA ASP A 163 -19.79 -2.39 6.97
C ASP A 163 -18.98 -1.11 6.72
N ILE A 164 -17.65 -1.20 6.59
CA ILE A 164 -16.78 -0.08 6.20
C ILE A 164 -16.45 -0.10 4.70
N SER A 165 -16.21 -1.27 4.10
CA SER A 165 -15.73 -1.40 2.73
C SER A 165 -16.84 -1.26 1.68
N GLN A 166 -18.10 -1.44 2.09
CA GLN A 166 -19.27 -1.26 1.23
C GLN A 166 -20.13 -0.08 1.68
N ASN A 167 -19.74 0.65 2.71
CA ASN A 167 -20.36 1.92 3.11
C ASN A 167 -19.39 3.10 2.84
N PRO A 168 -19.58 3.84 1.74
CA PRO A 168 -18.73 4.99 1.42
C PRO A 168 -18.91 6.17 2.39
N LYS A 169 -19.92 6.12 3.26
CA LYS A 169 -20.16 7.13 4.30
C LYS A 169 -19.63 6.70 5.68
N SER A 170 -19.02 5.52 5.81
CA SER A 170 -18.37 5.12 7.05
C SER A 170 -17.25 6.11 7.39
N GLY A 171 -17.07 6.41 8.67
CA GLY A 171 -16.01 7.29 9.13
C GLY A 171 -16.14 8.76 8.75
N GLU A 172 -15.10 9.51 9.09
CA GLU A 172 -15.04 10.96 8.90
C GLU A 172 -14.23 11.34 7.67
N LEU A 173 -14.58 12.47 7.05
CA LEU A 173 -13.73 13.08 6.04
C LEU A 173 -12.44 13.55 6.70
N VAL A 174 -11.31 13.22 6.10
CA VAL A 174 -10.00 13.61 6.63
C VAL A 174 -9.24 14.43 5.60
N SER A 175 -8.56 15.47 6.07
CA SER A 175 -7.57 16.21 5.29
C SER A 175 -6.23 15.45 5.28
N PRO A 176 -5.32 15.77 4.35
CA PRO A 176 -3.96 15.26 4.40
C PRO A 176 -3.23 15.57 5.72
N ALA A 177 -3.52 16.72 6.35
CA ALA A 177 -2.96 17.08 7.64
C ALA A 177 -3.47 16.17 8.77
N ASP A 178 -4.78 15.84 8.76
CA ASP A 178 -5.36 14.90 9.72
C ASP A 178 -4.72 13.52 9.58
N LEU A 179 -4.54 13.05 8.34
CA LEU A 179 -3.93 11.76 8.06
C LEU A 179 -2.44 11.72 8.47
N SER A 180 -1.69 12.80 8.23
CA SER A 180 -0.31 12.96 8.73
C SER A 180 -0.25 12.90 10.26
N ASN A 181 -1.18 13.57 10.95
CA ASN A 181 -1.28 13.52 12.40
C ASN A 181 -1.59 12.10 12.92
N MET A 182 -2.42 11.33 12.21
CA MET A 182 -2.66 9.91 12.54
C MET A 182 -1.37 9.09 12.44
N PHE A 183 -0.56 9.30 11.38
CA PHE A 183 0.74 8.62 11.24
C PHE A 183 1.66 8.91 12.43
N ILE A 184 1.74 10.19 12.82
CA ILE A 184 2.57 10.65 13.93
C ILE A 184 2.07 10.06 15.26
N SER A 185 0.76 10.08 15.51
CA SER A 185 0.18 9.54 16.75
C SER A 185 0.48 8.06 16.90
N LEU A 186 0.16 7.26 15.87
CA LEU A 186 0.35 5.81 15.89
C LEU A 186 1.81 5.42 16.09
N ARG A 187 2.75 6.10 15.42
CA ARG A 187 4.18 5.85 15.62
C ARG A 187 4.62 6.18 17.06
N ARG A 188 4.17 7.30 17.62
CA ARG A 188 4.48 7.69 19.01
C ARG A 188 3.87 6.76 20.05
N GLU A 189 2.72 6.17 19.75
CA GLU A 189 2.06 5.16 20.59
C GLU A 189 2.74 3.77 20.53
N GLY A 190 3.78 3.62 19.71
CA GLY A 190 4.59 2.40 19.64
C GLY A 190 4.27 1.48 18.46
N ALA A 191 3.53 1.95 17.46
CA ALA A 191 3.35 1.21 16.22
C ALA A 191 4.70 0.93 15.53
N ARG A 192 4.86 -0.30 15.04
CA ARG A 192 6.01 -0.67 14.19
C ARG A 192 5.94 0.00 12.82
N ASN A 193 4.74 0.32 12.34
CA ASN A 193 4.47 0.75 10.98
C ASN A 193 3.16 1.53 10.90
N ILE A 194 2.93 2.18 9.77
CA ILE A 194 1.61 2.64 9.34
C ILE A 194 1.06 1.68 8.29
N ASN A 195 -0.02 0.99 8.62
CA ASN A 195 -0.70 0.02 7.78
C ASN A 195 -1.95 0.66 7.16
N LEU A 196 -1.81 0.98 5.88
CA LEU A 196 -2.85 1.61 5.08
C LEU A 196 -3.77 0.49 4.56
N VAL A 197 -4.91 0.34 5.20
CA VAL A 197 -5.92 -0.71 4.95
C VAL A 197 -7.31 -0.08 4.98
N GLY A 198 -8.38 -0.87 5.06
CA GLY A 198 -9.73 -0.34 5.04
C GLY A 198 -10.69 -1.29 4.34
N GLY A 199 -11.56 -0.67 3.55
CA GLY A 199 -12.01 -1.33 2.35
C GLY A 199 -10.87 -1.47 1.35
N GLU A 200 -10.27 -0.38 0.90
CA GLU A 200 -9.09 -0.43 0.02
C GLU A 200 -8.32 0.91 -0.05
N PRO A 201 -6.98 0.91 0.05
CA PRO A 201 -6.20 2.15 0.06
C PRO A 201 -5.99 2.81 -1.31
N THR A 202 -6.08 2.09 -2.44
CA THR A 202 -5.82 2.66 -3.80
C THR A 202 -6.66 3.90 -4.15
N PRO A 203 -7.98 3.98 -3.87
CA PRO A 203 -8.77 5.20 -4.06
C PRO A 203 -8.21 6.42 -3.32
N ASN A 204 -7.42 6.22 -2.27
CA ASN A 204 -6.95 7.25 -1.37
C ASN A 204 -5.49 7.64 -1.63
N ILE A 205 -4.84 7.07 -2.67
CA ILE A 205 -3.45 7.36 -3.06
C ILE A 205 -3.14 8.87 -3.04
N PRO A 206 -3.90 9.76 -3.73
CA PRO A 206 -3.54 11.18 -3.75
C PRO A 206 -3.46 11.82 -2.36
N ALA A 207 -4.43 11.54 -1.49
CA ALA A 207 -4.44 12.07 -0.14
C ALA A 207 -3.37 11.43 0.77
N ILE A 208 -3.04 10.16 0.55
CA ILE A 208 -1.94 9.47 1.25
C ILE A 208 -0.60 10.13 0.88
N LEU A 209 -0.34 10.38 -0.41
CA LEU A 209 0.89 11.06 -0.83
C LEU A 209 0.99 12.47 -0.26
N ASP A 210 -0.11 13.24 -0.26
CA ASP A 210 -0.13 14.56 0.36
C ASP A 210 0.09 14.52 1.87
N ALA A 211 -0.38 13.47 2.57
CA ALA A 211 -0.12 13.29 3.99
C ALA A 211 1.36 12.93 4.26
N LEU A 212 1.96 12.08 3.43
CA LEU A 212 3.39 11.73 3.54
C LEU A 212 4.31 12.94 3.35
N ARG A 213 3.92 13.92 2.52
CA ARG A 213 4.66 15.19 2.35
C ARG A 213 4.66 16.06 3.61
N GLN A 214 3.66 15.89 4.46
CA GLN A 214 3.41 16.71 5.66
C GLN A 214 3.96 16.08 6.94
N THR A 215 4.70 14.97 6.85
CA THR A 215 5.32 14.34 8.00
C THR A 215 6.81 14.11 7.78
N ASP A 216 7.56 14.16 8.88
CA ASP A 216 8.97 13.79 8.93
C ASP A 216 9.20 12.66 9.96
N ILE A 217 8.13 12.02 10.45
CA ILE A 217 8.25 10.90 11.38
C ILE A 217 8.81 9.67 10.66
N ASN A 218 9.87 9.08 11.20
CA ASN A 218 10.38 7.82 10.66
C ASN A 218 9.48 6.65 11.06
N VAL A 219 8.74 6.13 10.09
CA VAL A 219 7.85 4.98 10.26
C VAL A 219 7.69 4.26 8.91
N PRO A 220 7.82 2.93 8.85
CA PRO A 220 7.63 2.21 7.60
C PRO A 220 6.17 2.21 7.18
N ILE A 221 5.92 2.37 5.88
CA ILE A 221 4.59 2.33 5.28
C ILE A 221 4.30 0.92 4.77
N ILE A 222 3.18 0.35 5.24
CA ILE A 222 2.63 -0.91 4.74
C ILE A 222 1.47 -0.61 3.79
N TRP A 223 1.52 -1.20 2.59
CA TRP A 223 0.43 -1.16 1.62
C TRP A 223 -0.39 -2.45 1.67
N ASN A 224 -1.52 -2.41 2.36
CA ASN A 224 -2.41 -3.55 2.55
C ASN A 224 -3.60 -3.47 1.61
N SER A 225 -3.52 -4.21 0.50
CA SER A 225 -4.41 -4.01 -0.65
C SER A 225 -4.75 -5.32 -1.35
N ASN A 226 -5.87 -5.32 -2.07
CA ASN A 226 -6.23 -6.38 -3.01
C ASN A 226 -5.40 -6.37 -4.31
N MET A 227 -4.46 -5.42 -4.45
CA MET A 227 -3.55 -5.29 -5.59
C MET A 227 -4.24 -5.15 -6.95
N TYR A 228 -5.51 -4.73 -6.98
CA TYR A 228 -6.22 -4.42 -8.22
C TYR A 228 -6.09 -2.93 -8.57
N LEU A 229 -4.85 -2.49 -8.74
CA LEU A 229 -4.48 -1.12 -9.09
C LEU A 229 -3.85 -1.06 -10.47
N THR A 230 -3.80 0.13 -11.07
CA THR A 230 -3.18 0.35 -12.38
C THR A 230 -1.66 0.39 -12.31
N VAL A 231 -0.99 0.30 -13.47
CA VAL A 231 0.47 0.49 -13.57
C VAL A 231 0.87 1.88 -13.08
N GLU A 232 0.05 2.88 -13.39
CA GLU A 232 0.17 4.26 -12.94
C GLU A 232 0.20 4.31 -11.39
N SER A 233 -0.77 3.70 -10.71
CA SER A 233 -0.77 3.64 -9.25
C SER A 233 0.39 2.83 -8.66
N MET A 234 0.81 1.73 -9.31
CA MET A 234 2.01 1.00 -8.88
C MET A 234 3.24 1.89 -8.93
N LYS A 235 3.43 2.63 -10.04
CA LYS A 235 4.55 3.58 -10.18
C LYS A 235 4.53 4.65 -9.10
N LEU A 236 3.37 5.20 -8.76
CA LEU A 236 3.24 6.17 -7.66
C LEU A 236 3.73 5.58 -6.32
N LEU A 237 3.41 4.33 -6.02
CA LEU A 237 3.70 3.68 -4.74
C LEU A 237 5.13 3.11 -4.64
N MET A 238 5.72 2.68 -5.75
CA MET A 238 7.11 2.19 -5.78
C MET A 238 8.07 3.27 -5.28
N GLY A 239 8.94 2.88 -4.35
CA GLY A 239 9.85 3.82 -3.67
C GLY A 239 9.21 4.61 -2.52
N LEU A 240 7.95 4.35 -2.17
CA LEU A 240 7.28 4.91 -0.99
C LEU A 240 6.85 3.85 0.03
N VAL A 241 6.54 2.63 -0.43
CA VAL A 241 6.06 1.51 0.40
C VAL A 241 7.23 0.66 0.88
N ASP A 242 7.40 0.54 2.20
CA ASP A 242 8.47 -0.26 2.82
C ASP A 242 8.13 -1.75 2.89
N LEU A 243 6.84 -2.11 2.98
CA LEU A 243 6.39 -3.50 2.97
C LEU A 243 5.02 -3.65 2.31
N TRP A 244 4.93 -4.55 1.33
CA TRP A 244 3.68 -4.86 0.65
C TRP A 244 2.94 -5.99 1.39
N LEU A 245 1.64 -5.81 1.62
CA LEU A 245 0.79 -6.77 2.30
C LEU A 245 -0.40 -7.15 1.40
N PRO A 246 -0.14 -7.80 0.25
CA PRO A 246 -1.15 -8.02 -0.77
C PRO A 246 -2.08 -9.19 -0.46
N ASP A 247 -3.34 -9.06 -0.84
CA ASP A 247 -4.33 -10.13 -0.84
C ASP A 247 -4.43 -10.81 -2.22
N PHE A 248 -3.99 -12.06 -2.33
CA PHE A 248 -4.13 -12.87 -3.55
C PHE A 248 -5.19 -13.96 -3.36
N LYS A 249 -6.42 -13.70 -3.83
CA LYS A 249 -7.63 -14.47 -3.46
C LYS A 249 -8.08 -15.48 -4.51
N TYR A 250 -7.90 -15.17 -5.80
CA TYR A 250 -8.47 -15.96 -6.90
C TYR A 250 -7.42 -16.31 -7.96
N TRP A 251 -7.55 -17.49 -8.54
CA TRP A 251 -6.84 -17.87 -9.76
C TRP A 251 -7.77 -17.86 -10.98
N ASP A 252 -8.98 -18.37 -10.80
CA ASP A 252 -10.03 -18.36 -11.81
C ASP A 252 -10.75 -17.01 -11.88
N GLU A 253 -10.86 -16.47 -13.09
CA GLU A 253 -11.49 -15.17 -13.36
C GLU A 253 -13.00 -15.17 -13.09
N GLY A 254 -13.66 -16.31 -13.32
CA GLY A 254 -15.08 -16.47 -13.02
C GLY A 254 -15.38 -16.36 -11.52
N HIS A 255 -14.50 -16.89 -10.67
CA HIS A 255 -14.60 -16.73 -9.22
C HIS A 255 -14.40 -15.28 -8.78
N ALA A 256 -13.39 -14.57 -9.32
CA ALA A 256 -13.17 -13.16 -9.00
C ALA A 256 -14.37 -12.29 -9.40
N LEU A 257 -14.94 -12.54 -10.58
CA LEU A 257 -16.12 -11.83 -11.05
C LEU A 257 -17.34 -12.15 -10.19
N LYS A 258 -17.62 -13.43 -9.94
CA LYS A 258 -18.81 -13.86 -9.19
C LYS A 258 -18.77 -13.45 -7.72
N LEU A 259 -17.61 -13.58 -7.06
CA LEU A 259 -17.49 -13.42 -5.62
C LEU A 259 -17.06 -12.01 -5.19
N SER A 260 -16.40 -11.24 -6.07
CA SER A 260 -15.94 -9.87 -5.78
C SER A 260 -16.36 -8.82 -6.81
N GLY A 261 -16.98 -9.21 -7.92
CA GLY A 261 -17.38 -8.30 -8.98
C GLY A 261 -16.22 -7.75 -9.80
N ILE A 262 -15.11 -8.49 -9.91
CA ILE A 262 -13.85 -8.00 -10.51
C ILE A 262 -13.44 -8.84 -11.72
N PRO A 263 -13.31 -8.23 -12.92
CA PRO A 263 -12.76 -8.90 -14.09
C PRO A 263 -11.23 -8.84 -14.12
N ASN A 264 -10.59 -9.71 -14.91
CA ASN A 264 -9.14 -9.73 -15.18
C ASN A 264 -8.26 -9.74 -13.91
N TYR A 265 -8.78 -10.29 -12.82
CA TYR A 265 -8.18 -10.24 -11.50
C TYR A 265 -6.77 -10.85 -11.49
N THR A 266 -6.64 -12.10 -11.96
CA THR A 266 -5.38 -12.84 -11.85
C THR A 266 -4.30 -12.19 -12.71
N LYS A 267 -4.66 -11.67 -13.89
CA LYS A 267 -3.72 -10.91 -14.73
C LYS A 267 -3.22 -9.65 -14.03
N VAL A 268 -4.12 -8.87 -13.44
CA VAL A 268 -3.78 -7.59 -12.78
C VAL A 268 -2.96 -7.82 -11.52
N VAL A 269 -3.40 -8.73 -10.64
CA VAL A 269 -2.72 -8.97 -9.36
C VAL A 269 -1.33 -9.56 -9.58
N LYS A 270 -1.16 -10.55 -10.46
CA LYS A 270 0.17 -11.10 -10.77
C LYS A 270 1.12 -10.03 -11.29
N ARG A 271 0.69 -9.22 -12.25
CA ARG A 271 1.48 -8.10 -12.79
C ARG A 271 1.95 -7.18 -11.66
N ASN A 272 1.05 -6.78 -10.77
CA ASN A 272 1.38 -5.83 -9.71
C ASN A 272 2.27 -6.44 -8.62
N LEU A 273 2.12 -7.74 -8.32
CA LEU A 273 3.02 -8.47 -7.42
C LEU A 273 4.43 -8.59 -8.02
N GLU A 274 4.54 -8.94 -9.30
CA GLU A 274 5.82 -8.99 -10.02
C GLU A 274 6.48 -7.61 -10.07
N MET A 275 5.74 -6.55 -10.39
CA MET A 275 6.25 -5.18 -10.38
C MET A 275 6.79 -4.78 -9.01
N ALA A 276 6.03 -5.03 -7.93
CA ALA A 276 6.49 -4.74 -6.57
C ALA A 276 7.77 -5.52 -6.22
N TYR A 277 7.79 -6.81 -6.51
CA TYR A 277 8.93 -7.69 -6.22
C TYR A 277 10.19 -7.29 -6.98
N GLN A 278 10.07 -7.03 -8.29
CA GLN A 278 11.18 -6.60 -9.14
C GLN A 278 11.72 -5.22 -8.75
N ALA A 279 10.86 -4.33 -8.24
CA ALA A 279 11.24 -3.02 -7.71
C ALA A 279 11.77 -3.08 -6.26
N ARG A 280 12.37 -4.21 -5.85
CA ARG A 280 12.95 -4.45 -4.51
C ARG A 280 11.92 -4.44 -3.37
N GLY A 281 10.63 -4.66 -3.67
CA GLY A 281 9.55 -4.69 -2.69
C GLY A 281 9.61 -5.93 -1.79
N GLU A 282 9.75 -5.70 -0.50
CA GLU A 282 9.57 -6.71 0.54
C GLU A 282 8.07 -6.98 0.74
N MET A 283 7.66 -8.24 0.92
CA MET A 283 6.23 -8.56 0.97
C MET A 283 5.86 -9.76 1.83
N ILE A 284 4.65 -9.67 2.38
CA ILE A 284 3.92 -10.76 3.03
C ILE A 284 2.59 -10.94 2.29
N ILE A 285 2.46 -11.99 1.49
CA ILE A 285 1.27 -12.24 0.68
C ILE A 285 0.23 -12.98 1.53
N ARG A 286 -0.97 -12.42 1.59
CA ARG A 286 -2.14 -13.04 2.21
C ARG A 286 -2.92 -13.84 1.18
N HIS A 287 -3.15 -15.11 1.48
CA HIS A 287 -4.04 -15.96 0.70
C HIS A 287 -5.17 -16.47 1.57
N LEU A 288 -6.40 -16.00 1.31
CA LEU A 288 -7.61 -16.53 1.93
C LEU A 288 -8.02 -17.82 1.24
N VAL A 289 -8.06 -18.92 1.99
CA VAL A 289 -8.55 -20.21 1.49
C VAL A 289 -10.08 -20.18 1.45
N LEU A 290 -10.65 -20.09 0.24
CA LEU A 290 -12.10 -20.09 0.06
C LEU A 290 -12.66 -21.53 0.06
N PRO A 291 -13.76 -21.79 0.79
CA PRO A 291 -14.42 -23.10 0.78
C PRO A 291 -14.74 -23.57 -0.64
N ASN A 292 -14.45 -24.85 -0.95
CA ASN A 292 -14.64 -25.46 -2.26
C ASN A 292 -13.77 -24.90 -3.41
N HIS A 293 -12.74 -24.07 -3.11
CA HIS A 293 -11.85 -23.49 -4.13
C HIS A 293 -10.36 -23.84 -3.95
N VAL A 294 -10.05 -24.89 -3.18
CA VAL A 294 -8.66 -25.28 -2.90
C VAL A 294 -7.91 -25.70 -4.17
N GLU A 295 -8.49 -26.57 -5.00
CA GLU A 295 -7.85 -27.08 -6.21
C GLU A 295 -7.75 -26.02 -7.31
N CYS A 296 -8.82 -25.24 -7.52
CA CYS A 296 -8.91 -24.30 -8.62
C CYS A 296 -8.29 -22.93 -8.34
N CYS A 297 -8.19 -22.50 -7.07
CA CYS A 297 -7.61 -21.21 -6.69
C CYS A 297 -6.38 -21.34 -5.78
N THR A 298 -6.50 -22.01 -4.63
CA THR A 298 -5.42 -22.01 -3.62
C THR A 298 -4.12 -22.65 -4.13
N LYS A 299 -4.18 -23.89 -4.61
CA LYS A 299 -2.99 -24.59 -5.10
C LYS A 299 -2.26 -23.84 -6.22
N PRO A 300 -2.93 -23.38 -7.30
CA PRO A 300 -2.22 -22.65 -8.35
C PRO A 300 -1.66 -21.30 -7.89
N ILE A 301 -2.33 -20.59 -6.98
CA ILE A 301 -1.79 -19.35 -6.38
C ILE A 301 -0.51 -19.64 -5.60
N LEU A 302 -0.53 -20.62 -4.68
CA LEU A 302 0.64 -20.94 -3.88
C LEU A 302 1.81 -21.45 -4.73
N ARG A 303 1.54 -22.26 -5.76
CA ARG A 303 2.55 -22.70 -6.72
C ARG A 303 3.16 -21.51 -7.45
N TRP A 304 2.32 -20.61 -7.97
CA TRP A 304 2.79 -19.44 -8.70
C TRP A 304 3.63 -18.51 -7.81
N ILE A 305 3.21 -18.28 -6.55
CA ILE A 305 4.00 -17.48 -5.59
C ILE A 305 5.38 -18.12 -5.37
N ALA A 306 5.44 -19.43 -5.12
CA ALA A 306 6.70 -20.13 -4.90
C ALA A 306 7.66 -20.04 -6.10
N GLU A 307 7.12 -20.10 -7.32
CA GLU A 307 7.90 -20.03 -8.56
C GLU A 307 8.38 -18.61 -8.92
N ASN A 308 7.59 -17.58 -8.63
CA ASN A 308 7.82 -16.23 -9.14
C ASN A 308 8.29 -15.24 -8.07
N LEU A 309 7.95 -15.49 -6.80
CA LEU A 309 8.19 -14.59 -5.67
C LEU A 309 8.84 -15.35 -4.49
N PRO A 310 9.97 -16.06 -4.71
CA PRO A 310 10.49 -17.05 -3.75
C PRO A 310 10.92 -16.47 -2.38
N LYS A 311 11.13 -15.15 -2.28
CA LYS A 311 11.43 -14.48 -1.00
C LYS A 311 10.19 -13.95 -0.27
N ALA A 312 9.03 -13.93 -0.92
CA ALA A 312 7.80 -13.45 -0.32
C ALA A 312 7.38 -14.38 0.82
N LEU A 313 7.08 -13.82 1.98
CA LEU A 313 6.43 -14.57 3.05
C LEU A 313 4.96 -14.79 2.67
N VAL A 314 4.37 -15.90 3.07
CA VAL A 314 2.97 -16.20 2.77
C VAL A 314 2.19 -16.46 4.06
N ASN A 315 1.11 -15.71 4.26
CA ASN A 315 0.12 -15.97 5.30
C ASN A 315 -1.11 -16.67 4.68
N VAL A 316 -1.25 -17.97 4.95
CA VAL A 316 -2.41 -18.76 4.53
C VAL A 316 -3.51 -18.59 5.57
N MET A 317 -4.52 -17.80 5.23
CA MET A 317 -5.62 -17.45 6.13
C MET A 317 -6.77 -18.44 5.99
N ALA A 318 -7.24 -18.95 7.13
CA ALA A 318 -8.42 -19.82 7.24
C ALA A 318 -9.67 -19.08 7.76
N GLN A 319 -9.59 -17.74 7.89
CA GLN A 319 -10.65 -16.91 8.44
C GLN A 319 -11.65 -16.55 7.34
N TYR A 320 -12.70 -17.37 7.19
CA TYR A 320 -13.86 -17.10 6.33
C TYR A 320 -15.03 -16.63 7.17
#